data_AF-A0A0C2QY40-F1
#
_entry.id   AF-A0A0C2QY40-F1
#
_cell.length_a   1.000
_cell.length_b   1.000
_cell.length_c   1.000
_cell.angle_alpha   90.00
_cell.angle_beta   90.00
_cell.angle_gamma   90.00
#
_symmetry.space_group_name_H-M   'P 1'
#
loop_
_entity.id
_entity.type
_entity.pdbx_description
1 polymer ?
#
loop_
_entity_poly.entity_id
_entity_poly.type
_entity_poly.pdbx_seq_one_letter_code
_entity_poly.pdbx_strand_id
1 'polypeptide(L)'
;MAKERQGMSKKKEIKLRVSEDLYNSLKANMSNQSISVNRGIVELLKQQRTITDQLLLTEKSTKTTLKKITEKRIRLTEDEVQILEQYAQENGWKLTQEIRYRVIGSISKNGKISGEEMRELRENRNAINALGRNINRIIREGRIVDQEGKNVCKDLVGHILKLNKQIEKIIQESEERFLVNKKSR
;
A
#
# COMPACT_ATOMS: atom_id res chain seq x y z
N MET A 1 19.68 -6.96 57.89
CA MET A 1 18.71 -6.11 57.15
C MET A 1 19.47 -5.30 56.11
N ALA A 2 19.49 -5.76 54.86
CA ALA A 2 20.17 -5.07 53.76
C ALA A 2 19.17 -4.15 53.04
N LYS A 3 19.48 -2.85 52.96
CA LYS A 3 18.71 -1.86 52.20
C LYS A 3 18.96 -2.09 50.70
N GLU A 4 17.94 -2.56 49.98
CA GLU A 4 17.89 -2.54 48.53
C GLU A 4 18.02 -1.10 48.00
N ARG A 5 18.96 -0.89 47.07
CA ARG A 5 19.09 0.36 46.33
C ARG A 5 17.99 0.41 45.25
N GLN A 6 16.97 1.21 45.52
CA GLN A 6 15.91 1.55 44.56
C GLN A 6 16.47 2.21 43.29
N GLY A 7 16.00 1.76 42.12
CA GLY A 7 15.72 2.63 40.98
C GLY A 7 16.81 2.83 39.91
N MET A 8 17.43 1.79 39.36
CA MET A 8 18.14 1.94 38.07
C MET A 8 17.15 1.80 36.90
N SER A 9 16.82 2.94 36.26
CA SER A 9 16.06 2.99 35.01
C SER A 9 16.69 2.04 33.96
N LYS A 10 15.87 1.17 33.37
CA LYS A 10 16.30 0.24 32.31
C LYS A 10 16.86 1.04 31.12
N LYS A 11 18.19 1.09 30.98
CA LYS A 11 18.86 1.73 29.84
C LYS A 11 18.70 0.83 28.61
N LYS A 12 18.36 1.42 27.47
CA LYS A 12 18.32 0.74 26.17
C LYS A 12 19.50 1.23 25.31
N GLU A 13 20.22 0.30 24.71
CA GLU A 13 21.31 0.61 23.78
C GLU A 13 20.76 0.77 22.35
N ILE A 14 21.23 1.79 21.64
CA ILE A 14 20.87 2.06 20.24
C ILE A 14 22.17 2.16 19.44
N LYS A 15 22.33 1.32 18.41
CA LYS A 15 23.45 1.38 17.47
C LYS A 15 23.05 2.23 16.26
N LEU A 16 23.75 3.32 16.04
CA LEU A 16 23.51 4.25 14.92
C LEU A 16 24.64 4.11 13.90
N ARG A 17 24.28 4.03 12.61
CA ARG A 17 25.23 4.17 11.50
C ARG A 17 25.10 5.58 10.96
N VAL A 18 26.20 6.31 10.94
CA VAL A 18 26.30 7.69 10.46
C VAL A 18 27.49 7.79 9.51
N SER A 19 27.40 8.70 8.53
CA SER A 19 28.54 9.00 7.66
C SER A 19 29.69 9.59 8.48
N GLU A 20 30.91 9.36 8.00
CA GLU A 20 32.13 9.78 8.69
C GLU A 20 32.19 11.31 8.85
N ASP A 21 31.79 12.05 7.81
CA ASP A 21 31.73 13.52 7.83
C ASP A 21 30.74 14.04 8.89
N LEU A 22 29.59 13.39 9.01
CA LEU A 22 28.56 13.76 9.97
C LEU A 22 29.00 13.43 11.39
N TYR A 23 29.68 12.30 11.59
CA TYR A 23 30.26 11.94 12.87
C TYR A 23 31.36 12.93 13.31
N ASN A 24 32.24 13.33 12.39
CA ASN A 24 33.31 14.28 12.65
C ASN A 24 32.75 15.68 12.97
N SER A 25 31.75 16.13 12.20
CA SER A 25 31.05 17.39 12.45
C SER A 25 30.35 17.40 13.80
N LEU A 26 29.68 16.29 14.15
CA LEU A 26 29.02 16.14 15.44
C LEU A 26 30.05 16.14 16.59
N LYS A 27 31.16 15.42 16.43
CA LYS A 27 32.23 15.37 17.43
C LYS A 27 32.85 16.75 17.65
N ALA A 28 33.14 17.49 16.58
CA ALA A 28 33.68 18.86 16.67
C ALA A 28 32.73 19.81 17.41
N ASN A 29 31.43 19.78 17.08
CA ASN A 29 30.43 20.61 17.73
C ASN A 29 30.25 20.28 19.23
N MET A 30 30.36 19.01 19.60
CA MET A 30 30.20 18.58 20.99
C MET A 30 31.47 18.81 21.83
N SER A 31 32.66 18.70 21.22
CA SER A 31 33.92 19.10 21.84
C SER A 31 33.94 20.58 22.22
N ASN A 32 33.40 21.46 21.37
CA ASN A 32 33.29 22.89 21.65
C ASN A 32 32.36 23.21 22.82
N GLN A 33 31.38 22.34 23.10
CA GLN A 33 30.42 22.50 24.19
C GLN A 33 30.80 21.74 25.47
N SER A 34 31.96 21.06 25.49
CA SER A 34 32.41 20.20 26.60
C SER A 34 31.42 19.07 26.97
N ILE A 35 30.66 18.58 25.99
CA ILE A 35 29.63 17.55 26.17
C ILE A 35 30.06 16.28 25.42
N SER A 36 29.78 15.10 25.98
CA SER A 36 30.03 13.83 25.28
C SER A 36 29.09 13.67 24.09
N VAL A 37 29.55 13.05 23.00
CA VAL A 37 28.73 12.83 21.79
C VAL A 37 27.38 12.18 22.12
N ASN A 38 27.35 11.21 23.03
CA ASN A 38 26.11 10.57 23.49
C ASN A 38 25.17 11.55 24.22
N ARG A 39 25.71 12.42 25.09
CA ARG A 39 24.91 13.42 25.80
C ARG A 39 24.41 14.51 24.85
N GLY A 40 25.23 14.91 23.89
CA GLY A 40 24.87 15.85 22.83
C GLY A 40 23.73 15.34 21.95
N ILE A 41 23.80 14.08 21.51
CA ILE A 41 22.71 13.42 20.77
C ILE A 41 21.42 13.42 21.60
N VAL A 42 21.50 13.09 22.89
CA VAL A 42 20.32 13.08 23.77
C VAL A 42 19.73 14.48 23.96
N GLU A 43 20.55 15.52 24.08
CA GLU A 43 20.09 16.91 24.23
C GLU A 43 19.46 17.44 22.93
N LEU A 44 20.05 17.17 21.77
CA LEU A 44 19.47 17.50 20.47
C LEU A 44 18.12 16.80 20.25
N LEU A 45 18.01 15.52 20.63
CA LEU A 45 16.75 14.78 20.57
C LEU A 45 15.68 15.35 21.51
N LYS A 46 16.08 15.88 22.68
CA LYS A 46 15.16 16.58 23.59
C LYS A 46 14.69 17.91 23.01
N GLN A 47 15.60 18.71 22.46
CA GLN A 47 15.27 19.99 21.82
C GLN A 47 14.33 19.79 20.62
N GLN A 48 14.61 18.81 19.75
CA GLN A 48 13.72 18.47 18.64
C GLN A 48 12.33 18.05 19.11
N ARG A 49 12.22 17.27 20.20
CA ARG A 49 10.91 16.94 20.80
C ARG A 49 10.18 18.18 21.28
N THR A 50 10.84 19.10 21.99
CA THR A 50 10.18 20.34 22.46
C THR A 50 9.65 21.18 21.31
N ILE A 51 10.40 21.28 20.21
CA ILE A 51 9.97 21.97 18.98
C ILE A 51 8.79 21.24 18.34
N THR A 52 8.84 19.91 18.28
CA THR A 52 7.80 19.08 17.65
C THR A 52 6.50 19.11 18.48
N ASP A 53 6.60 19.06 19.80
CA ASP A 53 5.46 19.13 20.73
C ASP A 53 4.80 20.52 20.68
N GLN A 54 5.57 21.60 20.49
CA GLN A 54 5.02 22.95 20.27
C GLN A 54 4.30 23.08 18.91
N LEU A 55 4.82 22.48 17.84
CA LEU A 55 4.16 22.40 16.53
C LEU A 55 2.87 21.56 16.59
N LEU A 56 2.87 20.44 17.31
CA LEU A 56 1.71 19.55 17.47
C LEU A 56 0.57 20.13 18.31
N LEU A 57 0.80 21.20 19.09
CA LEU A 57 -0.25 21.90 19.84
C LEU A 57 -1.00 22.94 19.01
N THR A 58 -0.46 23.35 17.86
CA THR A 58 -1.13 24.29 16.93
C THR A 58 -1.98 23.56 15.88
N GLU A 59 -1.71 22.30 15.61
CA GLU A 59 -2.55 21.45 14.77
C GLU A 59 -3.48 20.60 15.65
N LYS A 60 -4.79 20.89 15.60
CA LYS A 60 -5.83 20.09 16.25
C LYS A 60 -5.65 18.61 15.91
N SER A 61 -5.19 17.84 16.90
CA SER A 61 -4.85 16.43 16.80
C SER A 61 -6.04 15.56 16.36
N THR A 62 -6.07 15.20 15.08
CA THR A 62 -6.65 13.92 14.64
C THR A 62 -5.70 12.81 15.09
N LYS A 63 -6.16 12.00 16.05
CA LYS A 63 -5.47 10.79 16.52
C LYS A 63 -5.18 9.85 15.34
N THR A 64 -3.99 9.96 14.76
CA THR A 64 -3.55 9.05 13.70
C THR A 64 -2.93 7.83 14.38
N THR A 65 -3.59 6.68 14.28
CA THR A 65 -3.06 5.40 14.78
C THR A 65 -1.78 5.06 14.01
N LEU A 66 -0.62 5.31 14.61
CA LEU A 66 0.68 4.93 14.05
C LEU A 66 0.75 3.39 13.94
N LYS A 67 0.51 2.86 12.74
CA LYS A 67 0.71 1.43 12.46
C LYS A 67 2.19 1.09 12.66
N LYS A 68 2.48 0.00 13.38
CA LYS A 68 3.84 -0.47 13.63
C LYS A 68 4.49 -0.91 12.31
N ILE A 69 5.45 -0.12 11.81
CA ILE A 69 6.22 -0.44 10.60
C ILE A 69 7.33 -1.44 10.97
N THR A 70 7.46 -2.52 10.20
CA THR A 70 8.54 -3.50 10.34
C THR A 70 9.32 -3.57 9.03
N GLU A 71 10.65 -3.38 9.10
CA GLU A 71 11.54 -3.46 7.95
C GLU A 71 12.15 -4.87 7.84
N LYS A 72 12.26 -5.38 6.60
CA LYS A 72 12.92 -6.64 6.27
C LYS A 72 13.84 -6.42 5.08
N ARG A 73 15.06 -6.95 5.15
CA ARG A 73 16.06 -6.86 4.08
C ARG A 73 16.01 -8.13 3.24
N ILE A 74 15.95 -7.96 1.93
CA ILE A 74 16.07 -9.01 0.93
C ILE A 74 17.30 -8.72 0.08
N ARG A 75 17.98 -9.77 -0.39
CA ARG A 75 19.06 -9.68 -1.37
C ARG A 75 18.55 -10.29 -2.66
N LEU A 76 18.76 -9.58 -3.76
CA LEU A 76 18.37 -9.97 -5.11
C LEU A 76 19.60 -9.89 -6.00
N THR A 77 19.65 -10.69 -7.05
CA THR A 77 20.66 -10.55 -8.10
C THR A 77 20.38 -9.32 -8.96
N GLU A 78 21.37 -8.90 -9.75
CA GLU A 78 21.22 -7.77 -10.68
C GLU A 78 20.09 -8.03 -11.70
N ASP A 79 20.04 -9.23 -12.27
CA ASP A 79 19.00 -9.64 -13.23
C ASP A 79 17.60 -9.61 -12.61
N GLU A 80 17.46 -10.09 -11.36
CA GLU A 80 16.18 -10.04 -10.63
C GLU A 80 15.71 -8.60 -10.40
N VAL A 81 16.64 -7.69 -10.07
CA VAL A 81 16.33 -6.27 -9.89
C VAL A 81 15.89 -5.64 -11.21
N GLN A 82 16.61 -5.89 -12.31
CA GLN A 82 16.26 -5.36 -13.63
C GLN A 82 14.85 -5.79 -14.07
N ILE A 83 14.51 -7.06 -13.88
CA ILE A 83 13.17 -7.59 -14.18
C ILE A 83 12.10 -6.85 -13.35
N LEU A 84 12.35 -6.67 -12.04
CA LEU A 84 11.41 -5.98 -11.16
C LEU A 84 11.27 -4.50 -11.50
N GLU A 85 12.34 -3.84 -11.92
CA GLU A 85 12.33 -2.45 -12.36
C GLU A 85 11.54 -2.27 -13.65
N GLN A 86 11.68 -3.17 -14.62
CA GLN A 86 10.89 -3.17 -15.84
C GLN A 86 9.38 -3.23 -15.51
N TYR A 87 8.97 -4.21 -14.71
CA TYR A 87 7.56 -4.33 -14.32
C TYR A 87 7.06 -3.16 -13.47
N ALA A 88 7.93 -2.61 -12.60
CA ALA A 88 7.57 -1.41 -11.84
C ALA A 88 7.32 -0.23 -12.77
N GLN A 89 8.12 -0.05 -13.82
CA GLN A 89 7.95 1.01 -14.81
C GLN A 89 6.67 0.81 -15.63
N GLU A 90 6.41 -0.40 -16.11
CA GLU A 90 5.18 -0.75 -16.84
C GLU A 90 3.92 -0.45 -16.02
N ASN A 91 3.94 -0.77 -14.73
CA ASN A 91 2.82 -0.52 -13.81
C ASN A 91 2.77 0.93 -13.24
N GLY A 92 3.75 1.79 -13.55
CA GLY A 92 3.87 3.13 -12.98
C GLY A 92 4.14 3.16 -11.47
N TRP A 93 4.78 2.12 -10.94
CA TRP A 93 5.04 1.91 -9.52
C TRP A 93 6.52 2.12 -9.16
N LYS A 94 6.79 2.34 -7.87
CA LYS A 94 8.15 2.24 -7.34
C LYS A 94 8.55 0.78 -7.21
N LEU A 95 9.83 0.45 -7.38
CA LEU A 95 10.39 -0.90 -7.18
C LEU A 95 9.94 -1.55 -5.85
N THR A 96 9.92 -0.78 -4.76
CA THR A 96 9.46 -1.25 -3.44
C THR A 96 7.98 -1.62 -3.39
N GLN A 97 7.14 -0.96 -4.19
CA GLN A 97 5.72 -1.29 -4.32
C GLN A 97 5.55 -2.56 -5.13
N GLU A 98 6.31 -2.72 -6.22
CA GLU A 98 6.32 -3.92 -7.06
C GLU A 98 6.75 -5.16 -6.27
N ILE A 99 7.85 -5.07 -5.52
CA ILE A 99 8.33 -6.14 -4.63
C ILE A 99 7.25 -6.52 -3.62
N ARG A 100 6.62 -5.53 -2.98
CA ARG A 100 5.53 -5.78 -2.02
C ARG A 100 4.33 -6.44 -2.68
N TYR A 101 3.99 -5.99 -3.89
CA TYR A 101 2.90 -6.56 -4.68
C TYR A 101 3.18 -8.04 -4.99
N ARG A 102 4.37 -8.38 -5.46
CA ARG A 102 4.75 -9.77 -5.76
C ARG A 102 4.84 -10.65 -4.53
N VAL A 103 5.50 -10.19 -3.46
CA VAL A 103 5.65 -10.97 -2.21
C VAL A 103 4.29 -11.26 -1.57
N ILE A 104 3.44 -10.26 -1.44
CA ILE A 104 2.08 -10.48 -0.89
C ILE A 104 1.25 -11.31 -1.89
N GLY A 105 1.56 -11.25 -3.19
CA GLY A 105 0.86 -11.96 -4.26
C GLY A 105 1.12 -13.44 -4.26
N SER A 106 2.39 -13.83 -4.16
CA SER A 106 2.80 -15.23 -4.13
C SER A 106 2.30 -15.97 -2.88
N ILE A 107 2.12 -15.26 -1.76
CA ILE A 107 1.63 -15.85 -0.51
C ILE A 107 0.10 -15.91 -0.47
N SER A 108 -0.60 -15.08 -1.24
CA SER A 108 -2.07 -15.08 -1.21
C SER A 108 -2.65 -16.21 -2.06
N LYS A 109 -3.56 -17.01 -1.49
CA LYS A 109 -4.28 -18.09 -2.19
C LYS A 109 -5.12 -17.63 -3.39
N ASN A 110 -5.45 -16.34 -3.47
CA ASN A 110 -6.27 -15.78 -4.54
C ASN A 110 -5.38 -14.86 -5.40
N GLY A 111 -5.29 -15.14 -6.69
CA GLY A 111 -4.47 -14.38 -7.65
C GLY A 111 -4.71 -12.87 -7.56
N LYS A 112 -3.64 -12.08 -7.74
CA LYS A 112 -3.72 -10.62 -7.68
C LYS A 112 -4.01 -10.03 -9.05
N ILE A 113 -4.86 -9.02 -9.06
CA ILE A 113 -5.15 -8.19 -10.22
C ILE A 113 -4.49 -6.83 -9.97
N SER A 114 -3.66 -6.37 -10.92
CA SER A 114 -3.00 -5.08 -10.90
C SER A 114 -4.01 -3.93 -11.10
N GLY A 115 -3.56 -2.69 -10.90
CA GLY A 115 -4.42 -1.52 -11.15
C GLY A 115 -4.82 -1.40 -12.63
N GLU A 116 -3.89 -1.70 -13.53
CA GLU A 116 -4.07 -1.73 -14.99
C GLU A 116 -5.11 -2.80 -15.36
N GLU A 117 -4.92 -4.03 -14.90
CA GLU A 117 -5.82 -5.15 -15.17
C GLU A 117 -7.22 -4.88 -14.61
N MET A 118 -7.32 -4.20 -13.47
CA MET A 118 -8.62 -3.74 -12.96
C MET A 118 -9.27 -2.72 -13.89
N ARG A 119 -8.52 -1.78 -14.45
CA ARG A 119 -9.06 -0.79 -15.40
C ARG A 119 -9.62 -1.50 -16.62
N GLU A 120 -8.84 -2.39 -17.23
CA GLU A 120 -9.26 -3.19 -18.38
C GLU A 120 -10.52 -4.01 -18.07
N LEU A 121 -10.57 -4.63 -16.89
CA LEU A 121 -11.74 -5.42 -16.47
C LEU A 121 -13.00 -4.55 -16.34
N ARG A 122 -12.88 -3.30 -15.88
CA ARG A 122 -14.01 -2.33 -15.85
C ARG A 122 -14.43 -1.92 -17.25
N GLU A 123 -13.49 -1.67 -18.14
CA GLU A 123 -13.77 -1.31 -19.54
C GLU A 123 -14.50 -2.44 -20.26
N ASN A 124 -14.03 -3.68 -20.10
CA ASN A 124 -14.69 -4.88 -20.61
C ASN A 124 -16.11 -5.04 -20.06
N ARG A 125 -16.31 -4.81 -18.75
CA ARG A 125 -17.65 -4.81 -18.14
C ARG A 125 -18.56 -3.75 -18.77
N ASN A 126 -18.04 -2.55 -19.03
CA ASN A 126 -18.81 -1.48 -19.66
C ASN A 126 -19.23 -1.84 -21.08
N ALA A 127 -18.33 -2.47 -21.86
CA ALA A 127 -18.64 -2.98 -23.19
C ALA A 127 -19.71 -4.08 -23.15
N ILE A 128 -19.59 -5.04 -22.23
CA ILE A 128 -20.58 -6.11 -22.01
C ILE A 128 -21.96 -5.53 -21.64
N ASN A 129 -21.99 -4.52 -20.76
CA ASN A 129 -23.22 -3.81 -20.41
C ASN A 129 -23.85 -3.10 -21.61
N ALA A 130 -23.04 -2.49 -22.48
CA ALA A 130 -23.53 -1.86 -23.71
C ALA A 130 -24.15 -2.90 -24.65
N LEU A 131 -23.52 -4.07 -24.82
CA LEU A 131 -24.08 -5.18 -25.59
C LEU A 131 -25.42 -5.65 -25.02
N GLY A 132 -25.51 -5.85 -23.70
CA GLY A 132 -26.77 -6.24 -23.04
C GLY A 132 -27.90 -5.23 -23.23
N ARG A 133 -27.60 -3.92 -23.18
CA ARG A 133 -28.58 -2.87 -23.49
C ARG A 133 -29.01 -2.89 -24.95
N ASN A 134 -28.07 -3.06 -25.88
CA ASN A 134 -28.35 -3.12 -27.31
C ASN A 134 -29.24 -4.32 -27.66
N ILE A 135 -28.96 -5.49 -27.12
CA ILE A 135 -29.77 -6.70 -27.31
C ILE A 135 -31.19 -6.48 -26.75
N ASN A 136 -31.31 -5.95 -25.53
CA ASN A 136 -32.61 -5.63 -24.95
C ASN A 136 -33.41 -4.61 -25.78
N ARG A 137 -32.73 -3.66 -26.42
CA ARG A 137 -33.36 -2.71 -27.33
C ARG A 137 -33.87 -3.40 -28.59
N ILE A 138 -33.06 -4.26 -29.21
CA ILE A 138 -33.44 -5.05 -30.40
C ILE A 138 -34.68 -5.91 -30.14
N ILE A 139 -34.76 -6.56 -28.97
CA ILE A 139 -35.94 -7.35 -28.56
C ILE A 139 -37.17 -6.43 -28.43
N ARG A 140 -37.03 -5.29 -27.74
CA ARG A 140 -38.14 -4.35 -27.49
C ARG A 140 -38.67 -3.68 -28.76
N GLU A 141 -37.79 -3.36 -29.69
CA GLU A 141 -38.16 -2.76 -30.98
C GLU A 141 -38.78 -3.78 -31.95
N GLY A 142 -38.95 -5.05 -31.54
CA GLY A 142 -39.58 -6.08 -32.37
C GLY A 142 -38.79 -6.42 -33.62
N ARG A 143 -37.51 -6.06 -33.69
CA ARG A 143 -36.62 -6.36 -34.82
C ARG A 143 -36.30 -7.84 -34.96
N ILE A 144 -36.68 -8.65 -33.97
CA ILE A 144 -36.66 -10.10 -34.00
C ILE A 144 -38.11 -10.55 -34.10
N VAL A 145 -38.46 -11.15 -35.22
CA VAL A 145 -39.84 -11.53 -35.55
C VAL A 145 -40.15 -12.93 -35.02
N ASP A 146 -39.15 -13.82 -34.99
CA ASP A 146 -39.26 -15.21 -34.57
C ASP A 146 -39.14 -15.38 -33.05
N GLN A 147 -39.95 -16.31 -32.51
CA GLN A 147 -39.98 -16.59 -31.07
C GLN A 147 -38.69 -17.26 -30.58
N GLU A 148 -38.03 -18.02 -31.46
CA GLU A 148 -36.76 -18.69 -31.19
C GLU A 148 -35.63 -17.66 -30.97
N GLY A 149 -35.48 -16.69 -31.87
CA GLY A 149 -34.54 -15.58 -31.75
C GLY A 149 -34.80 -14.74 -30.50
N LYS A 150 -36.07 -14.52 -30.12
CA LYS A 150 -36.41 -13.84 -28.86
C LYS A 150 -35.93 -14.63 -27.64
N ASN A 151 -36.03 -15.95 -27.66
CA ASN A 151 -35.56 -16.81 -26.57
C ASN A 151 -34.03 -16.82 -26.49
N VAL A 152 -33.33 -16.96 -27.64
CA VAL A 152 -31.86 -16.88 -27.71
C VAL A 152 -31.34 -15.54 -27.17
N CYS A 153 -31.97 -14.43 -27.52
CA CYS A 153 -31.57 -13.12 -27.01
C CYS A 153 -31.82 -12.95 -25.50
N LYS A 154 -32.89 -13.55 -24.97
CA LYS A 154 -33.13 -13.58 -23.51
C LYS A 154 -32.04 -14.40 -22.79
N ASP A 155 -31.66 -15.55 -23.34
CA ASP A 155 -30.58 -16.38 -22.79
C ASP A 155 -29.24 -15.65 -22.84
N LEU A 156 -28.95 -14.94 -23.93
CA LEU A 156 -27.74 -14.12 -24.06
C LEU A 156 -27.68 -13.02 -22.99
N VAL A 157 -28.81 -12.33 -22.74
CA VAL A 157 -28.92 -11.34 -21.66
C VAL A 157 -28.69 -12.01 -20.29
N GLY A 158 -29.22 -13.20 -20.07
CA GLY A 158 -28.97 -14.00 -18.87
C GLY A 158 -27.49 -14.34 -18.67
N HIS A 159 -26.78 -14.74 -19.74
CA HIS A 159 -25.34 -14.99 -19.70
C HIS A 159 -24.53 -13.71 -19.42
N ILE A 160 -24.91 -12.59 -20.05
CA ILE A 160 -24.30 -11.28 -19.80
C ILE A 160 -24.45 -10.88 -18.31
N LEU A 161 -25.63 -11.10 -17.71
CA LEU A 161 -25.84 -10.82 -16.29
C LEU A 161 -24.99 -11.73 -15.37
N LYS A 162 -24.88 -13.02 -15.70
CA LYS A 162 -24.01 -13.96 -14.96
C LYS A 162 -22.55 -13.54 -15.03
N LEU A 163 -22.06 -13.19 -16.22
CA LEU A 163 -20.69 -12.69 -16.44
C LEU A 163 -20.45 -11.40 -15.66
N ASN A 164 -21.38 -10.45 -15.70
CA ASN A 164 -21.29 -9.22 -14.92
C ASN A 164 -21.16 -9.48 -13.41
N LYS A 165 -21.94 -10.43 -12.88
CA LYS A 165 -21.87 -10.81 -11.46
C LYS A 165 -20.52 -11.47 -11.10
N GLN A 166 -19.98 -12.29 -12.00
CA GLN A 166 -18.66 -12.88 -11.82
C GLN A 166 -17.55 -11.82 -11.84
N ILE A 167 -17.63 -10.88 -12.79
CA ILE A 167 -16.70 -9.74 -12.85
C ILE A 167 -16.79 -8.91 -11.57
N GLU A 168 -17.99 -8.54 -11.11
CA GLU A 168 -18.17 -7.79 -9.86
C GLU A 168 -17.56 -8.50 -8.65
N LYS A 169 -17.74 -9.82 -8.55
CA LYS A 169 -17.13 -10.62 -7.48
C LYS A 169 -15.60 -10.51 -7.53
N ILE A 170 -15.00 -10.65 -8.71
CA ILE A 170 -13.55 -10.53 -8.90
C ILE A 170 -13.06 -9.12 -8.53
N ILE A 171 -13.80 -8.08 -8.92
CA ILE A 171 -13.50 -6.68 -8.59
C ILE A 171 -13.54 -6.48 -7.07
N GLN A 172 -14.63 -6.88 -6.41
CA GLN A 172 -14.82 -6.68 -4.97
C GLN A 172 -13.75 -7.41 -4.17
N GLU A 173 -13.50 -8.68 -4.49
CA GLU A 173 -12.44 -9.43 -3.84
C GLU A 173 -11.09 -8.73 -4.05
N SER A 174 -10.82 -8.13 -5.21
CA SER A 174 -9.58 -7.42 -5.49
C SER A 174 -9.47 -6.05 -4.77
N GLU A 175 -10.56 -5.28 -4.68
CA GLU A 175 -10.60 -3.97 -4.01
C GLU A 175 -10.40 -4.07 -2.49
N GLU A 176 -11.06 -5.04 -1.82
CA GLU A 176 -10.88 -5.28 -0.39
C GLU A 176 -9.40 -5.56 -0.04
N ARG A 177 -8.65 -6.18 -0.96
CA ARG A 177 -7.21 -6.47 -0.81
C ARG A 177 -6.33 -5.22 -0.85
N PHE A 178 -6.67 -4.22 -1.67
CA PHE A 178 -5.96 -2.92 -1.69
C PHE A 178 -6.42 -1.98 -0.57
N LEU A 179 -7.67 -2.11 -0.11
CA LEU A 179 -8.26 -1.33 0.99
C LEU A 179 -7.78 -1.76 2.39
N VAL A 180 -7.01 -2.85 2.54
CA VAL A 180 -6.22 -3.11 3.77
C VAL A 180 -5.30 -1.92 4.11
N ASN A 181 -5.03 -1.03 3.13
CA ASN A 181 -4.33 0.24 3.32
C ASN A 181 -5.20 1.52 3.29
N LYS A 182 -6.54 1.43 3.22
CA LYS A 182 -7.42 2.62 3.06
C LYS A 182 -8.63 2.70 4.01
N LYS A 183 -8.73 1.89 5.06
CA LYS A 183 -9.57 2.24 6.23
C LYS A 183 -8.80 3.15 7.18
N SER A 184 -8.78 4.44 6.84
CA SER A 184 -8.69 5.61 7.72
C SER A 184 -8.79 6.86 6.82
N ARG A 185 -10.01 7.21 6.43
CA ARG A 185 -10.39 8.59 6.13
C ARG A 185 -11.56 8.92 7.04
#